data_AF-A0A930HK30-F1
#
_entry.id   AF-A0A930HK30-F1
#
_cell.length_a   1.000
_cell.length_b   1.000
_cell.length_c   1.000
_cell.angle_alpha   90.00
_cell.angle_beta   90.00
_cell.angle_gamma   90.00
#
_symmetry.space_group_name_H-M   'P 1'
#
loop_
_entity.id
_entity.type
_entity.pdbx_description
1 polymer ?
#
loop_
_entity_poly.entity_id
_entity_poly.type
_entity_poly.pdbx_seq_one_letter_code
_entity_poly.pdbx_strand_id
1 'polypeptide(L)'
;MDELVKERSVKSCIALGYQHWQQHLSVTFRGTFMYLLFSAVMFTSALISALMGAPKWLPIILLVVSLFDISRKVRRLSGEKETGKLGKKQIMRNLGYYLSFVCLSSVLRLCVICVISAPLLLLLYMYWLNYETMKAGDPSSLTTTYWVLTGLTAFDTSVAVRFIGTWTAYAELYVYGTMIARQQARKQAKAASSAS
;
A
#
# COMPACT_ATOMS: atom_id res chain seq x y z
N MET A 1 -8.71 -13.32 19.97
CA MET A 1 -9.80 -12.40 19.55
C MET A 1 -9.89 -11.19 20.48
N ASP A 2 -9.75 -11.37 21.80
CA ASP A 2 -9.85 -10.27 22.79
C ASP A 2 -8.79 -9.18 22.67
N GLU A 3 -7.57 -9.47 22.17
CA GLU A 3 -6.53 -8.44 22.02
C GLU A 3 -6.80 -7.43 20.88
N LEU A 4 -7.61 -7.77 19.89
CA LEU A 4 -7.91 -6.89 18.75
C LEU A 4 -9.12 -6.01 19.02
N VAL A 5 -10.11 -6.52 19.74
CA VAL A 5 -11.36 -5.83 20.04
C VAL A 5 -11.20 -5.02 21.33
N LYS A 6 -10.48 -3.90 21.23
CA LYS A 6 -10.29 -2.95 22.33
C LYS A 6 -10.38 -1.53 21.78
N GLU A 7 -11.01 -0.62 22.53
CA GLU A 7 -11.00 0.78 22.15
C GLU A 7 -9.59 1.37 22.25
N ARG A 8 -9.08 1.90 21.14
CA ARG A 8 -7.73 2.45 21.01
C ARG A 8 -7.74 3.73 20.19
N SER A 9 -6.68 4.52 20.28
CA SER A 9 -6.43 5.65 19.38
C SER A 9 -5.90 5.16 18.02
N VAL A 10 -6.08 5.96 16.96
CA VAL A 10 -5.58 5.64 15.61
C VAL A 10 -4.06 5.41 15.61
N LYS A 11 -3.32 6.25 16.34
CA LYS A 11 -1.86 6.12 16.48
C LYS A 11 -1.46 4.78 17.09
N SER A 12 -2.16 4.36 18.15
CA SER A 12 -1.93 3.05 18.78
C SER A 12 -2.26 1.89 17.83
N CYS A 13 -3.33 1.99 17.04
CA CYS A 13 -3.67 0.98 16.04
C CYS A 13 -2.58 0.84 14.96
N ILE A 14 -2.02 1.97 14.50
CA ILE A 14 -0.92 1.98 13.54
C ILE A 14 0.34 1.35 14.14
N ALA A 15 0.72 1.73 15.36
CA ALA A 15 1.90 1.21 16.03
C ALA A 15 1.81 -0.31 16.29
N LEU A 16 0.68 -0.78 16.83
CA LEU A 16 0.45 -2.20 17.08
C LEU A 16 0.36 -3.00 15.77
N GLY A 17 -0.31 -2.45 14.75
CA GLY A 17 -0.35 -3.05 13.42
C GLY A 17 1.03 -3.22 12.80
N TYR A 18 1.88 -2.21 12.94
CA TYR A 18 3.26 -2.27 12.47
C TYR A 18 4.10 -3.27 13.25
N GLN A 19 4.01 -3.32 14.58
CA GLN A 19 4.69 -4.32 15.40
C GLN A 19 4.25 -5.74 15.06
N HIS A 20 2.95 -5.95 14.88
CA HIS A 20 2.41 -7.25 14.49
C HIS A 20 2.89 -7.67 13.09
N TRP A 21 2.96 -6.71 12.15
CA TRP A 21 3.53 -6.94 10.84
C TRP A 21 5.01 -7.32 10.92
N GLN A 22 5.81 -6.63 11.75
CA GLN A 22 7.22 -6.94 11.98
C GLN A 22 7.44 -8.38 12.47
N GLN A 23 6.61 -8.85 13.40
CA GLN A 23 6.67 -10.22 13.91
C GLN A 23 6.34 -11.28 12.85
N HIS A 24 5.54 -10.93 11.84
CA HIS A 24 5.06 -11.85 10.80
C HIS A 24 5.70 -11.62 9.41
N LEU A 25 6.77 -10.81 9.32
CA LEU A 25 7.40 -10.39 8.06
C LEU A 25 7.65 -11.54 7.09
N SER A 26 8.30 -12.61 7.55
CA SER A 26 8.65 -13.76 6.69
C SER A 26 7.42 -14.48 6.15
N VAL A 27 6.39 -14.66 6.98
CA VAL A 27 5.13 -15.29 6.60
C VAL A 27 4.39 -14.43 5.58
N THR A 28 4.30 -13.12 5.83
CA THR A 28 3.69 -12.16 4.90
C THR A 28 4.42 -12.14 3.57
N PHE A 29 5.77 -12.09 3.59
CA PHE A 29 6.59 -12.10 2.39
C PHE A 29 6.37 -13.38 1.59
N ARG A 30 6.54 -14.55 2.20
CA ARG A 30 6.37 -15.84 1.52
C ARG A 30 4.97 -16.02 0.95
N GLY A 31 3.94 -15.55 1.66
CA GLY A 31 2.55 -15.62 1.22
C GLY A 31 2.18 -14.64 0.09
N THR A 32 2.95 -13.56 -0.09
CA THR A 32 2.68 -12.51 -1.07
C THR A 32 3.74 -12.40 -2.17
N PHE A 33 4.85 -13.13 -2.07
CA PHE A 33 6.01 -13.03 -2.93
C PHE A 33 5.68 -13.07 -4.43
N MET A 34 4.92 -14.08 -4.88
CA MET A 34 4.54 -14.20 -6.28
C MET A 34 3.69 -13.03 -6.78
N TYR A 35 2.85 -12.46 -5.91
CA TYR A 35 2.03 -11.29 -6.26
C TYR A 35 2.88 -10.02 -6.31
N LEU A 36 3.85 -9.88 -5.41
CA LEU A 36 4.81 -8.78 -5.42
C LEU A 36 5.64 -8.82 -6.69
N LEU A 37 6.18 -9.99 -7.06
CA LEU A 37 6.93 -10.16 -8.30
C LEU A 37 6.10 -9.81 -9.53
N PHE A 38 4.91 -10.41 -9.67
CA PHE A 38 4.03 -10.15 -10.81
C PHE A 38 3.67 -8.66 -10.90
N SER A 39 3.27 -8.06 -9.78
CA SER A 39 2.94 -6.64 -9.69
C SER A 39 4.13 -5.75 -10.07
N ALA A 40 5.34 -6.08 -9.60
CA ALA A 40 6.56 -5.34 -9.92
C ALA A 40 6.92 -5.44 -11.41
N VAL A 41 6.86 -6.65 -12.00
CA VAL A 41 7.06 -6.84 -13.44
C VAL A 41 6.08 -5.97 -14.25
N MET A 42 4.79 -6.00 -13.90
CA MET A 42 3.78 -5.21 -14.62
C MET A 42 4.02 -3.70 -14.47
N PHE A 43 4.46 -3.24 -13.30
CA PHE A 43 4.80 -1.83 -13.09
C PHE A 43 6.05 -1.41 -13.87
N THR A 44 7.11 -2.21 -13.84
CA THR A 44 8.33 -1.94 -14.61
C THR A 44 8.02 -1.91 -16.10
N SER A 45 7.26 -2.87 -16.61
CA SER A 45 6.82 -2.90 -18.00
C SER A 45 5.97 -1.68 -18.36
N ALA A 46 5.06 -1.24 -17.46
CA ALA A 46 4.28 -0.02 -17.65
C ALA A 46 5.18 1.20 -17.79
N LEU A 47 6.15 1.34 -16.88
CA LEU A 47 7.07 2.47 -16.86
C LEU A 47 7.95 2.51 -18.11
N ILE A 48 8.63 1.41 -18.43
CA ILE A 48 9.50 1.33 -19.61
C ILE A 48 8.70 1.58 -20.90
N SER A 49 7.51 1.01 -21.01
CA SER A 49 6.64 1.25 -22.17
C SER A 49 6.23 2.72 -22.31
N ALA A 50 5.93 3.39 -21.19
CA ALA A 50 5.62 4.82 -21.20
C ALA A 50 6.83 5.66 -21.64
N LEU A 51 8.03 5.33 -21.14
CA LEU A 51 9.26 6.03 -21.49
C LEU A 51 9.67 5.79 -22.95
N MET A 52 9.46 4.60 -23.50
CA MET A 52 9.79 4.29 -24.91
C MET A 52 8.75 4.85 -25.91
N GLY A 53 7.73 5.58 -25.45
CA GLY A 53 6.72 6.17 -26.32
C GLY A 53 5.72 5.16 -26.89
N ALA A 54 5.47 4.04 -26.18
CA ALA A 54 4.43 3.09 -26.57
C ALA A 54 3.03 3.77 -26.60
N PRO A 55 2.06 3.19 -27.32
CA PRO A 55 0.70 3.72 -27.35
C PRO A 55 0.13 3.90 -25.94
N LYS A 56 -0.45 5.08 -25.65
CA LYS A 56 -0.87 5.49 -24.30
C LYS A 56 -1.72 4.46 -23.54
N TRP A 57 -2.51 3.64 -24.24
CA TRP A 57 -3.35 2.61 -23.63
C TRP A 57 -2.55 1.48 -22.97
N LEU A 58 -1.41 1.10 -23.54
CA LEU A 58 -0.60 -0.03 -23.06
C LEU A 58 0.00 0.21 -21.66
N PRO A 59 0.74 1.31 -21.38
CA PRO A 59 1.26 1.55 -20.03
C PRO A 59 0.15 1.76 -19.01
N ILE A 60 -1.01 2.30 -19.41
CA ILE A 60 -2.17 2.46 -18.51
C ILE A 60 -2.71 1.09 -18.09
N ILE A 61 -2.92 0.16 -19.02
CA ILE A 61 -3.40 -1.19 -18.70
C ILE A 61 -2.40 -1.90 -17.78
N LEU A 62 -1.11 -1.87 -18.11
CA LEU A 62 -0.07 -2.49 -17.30
C LEU A 62 -0.01 -1.89 -15.89
N LEU A 63 -0.15 -0.57 -15.76
CA LEU A 63 -0.19 0.12 -14.48
C LEU A 63 -1.41 -0.32 -13.66
N VAL A 64 -2.61 -0.35 -14.25
CA VAL A 64 -3.83 -0.81 -13.58
C VAL A 64 -3.69 -2.25 -13.09
N VAL A 65 -3.16 -3.15 -13.92
CA VAL A 65 -2.92 -4.54 -13.52
C VAL A 65 -1.86 -4.62 -12.41
N SER A 66 -0.86 -3.75 -12.42
CA SER A 66 0.15 -3.69 -11.37
C SER A 66 -0.43 -3.27 -10.01
N LEU A 67 -1.53 -2.51 -9.99
CA LEU A 67 -2.21 -2.08 -8.77
C LEU A 67 -3.10 -3.16 -8.13
N PHE A 68 -2.96 -4.42 -8.54
CA PHE A 68 -3.70 -5.54 -7.96
C PHE A 68 -3.53 -5.57 -6.44
N ASP A 69 -4.66 -5.61 -5.72
CA ASP A 69 -4.71 -5.37 -4.29
C ASP A 69 -4.12 -6.54 -3.47
N ILE A 70 -2.81 -6.45 -3.19
CA ILE A 70 -2.08 -7.37 -2.31
C ILE A 70 -2.67 -7.36 -0.89
N SER A 71 -3.26 -6.23 -0.46
CA SER A 71 -3.87 -6.08 0.87
C SER A 71 -4.99 -7.09 1.10
N ARG A 72 -5.75 -7.44 0.06
CA ARG A 72 -6.80 -8.48 0.15
C ARG A 72 -6.22 -9.86 0.48
N LYS A 73 -5.01 -10.17 -0.01
CA LYS A 73 -4.33 -11.43 0.27
C LYS A 73 -3.68 -11.40 1.66
N VAL A 74 -3.10 -10.28 2.07
CA VAL A 74 -2.54 -10.10 3.43
C VAL A 74 -3.63 -10.26 4.49
N ARG A 75 -4.81 -9.64 4.31
CA ARG A 75 -5.97 -9.83 5.22
C ARG A 75 -6.46 -11.27 5.30
N ARG A 76 -6.29 -12.07 4.23
CA ARG A 76 -6.62 -13.50 4.26
C ARG A 76 -5.58 -14.31 5.02
N LEU A 77 -4.30 -13.90 4.95
CA LEU A 77 -3.18 -14.55 5.62
C LEU A 77 -3.17 -14.29 7.13
N SER A 78 -3.63 -13.12 7.60
CA SER A 78 -3.71 -12.84 9.04
C SER A 78 -4.83 -13.61 9.77
N GLY A 79 -5.58 -14.49 9.09
CA GLY A 79 -6.62 -15.33 9.70
C GLY A 79 -7.91 -14.59 10.12
N GLU A 80 -7.91 -13.26 10.16
CA GLU A 80 -9.02 -12.46 10.73
C GLU A 80 -10.08 -12.04 9.71
N LYS A 81 -10.58 -13.03 8.95
CA LYS A 81 -11.64 -12.78 7.95
C LYS A 81 -12.92 -12.22 8.59
N GLU A 82 -13.21 -12.60 9.83
CA GLU A 82 -14.41 -12.20 10.54
C GLU A 82 -14.33 -10.75 11.05
N THR A 83 -13.24 -10.38 11.74
CA THR A 83 -12.94 -9.00 12.14
C THR A 83 -12.90 -8.06 10.92
N GLY A 84 -12.30 -8.53 9.82
CA GLY A 84 -12.29 -7.84 8.52
C GLY A 84 -13.68 -7.52 7.98
N LYS A 85 -14.58 -8.51 7.96
CA LYS A 85 -15.96 -8.35 7.47
C LYS A 85 -16.80 -7.47 8.39
N LEU A 86 -16.74 -7.73 9.70
CA LEU A 86 -17.51 -7.00 10.71
C LEU A 86 -17.07 -5.54 10.79
N GLY A 87 -15.77 -5.27 10.81
CA GLY A 87 -15.20 -3.93 10.80
C GLY A 87 -15.59 -3.14 9.55
N LYS A 88 -15.53 -3.77 8.36
CA LYS A 88 -15.92 -3.10 7.10
C LYS A 88 -17.37 -2.63 7.11
N LYS A 89 -18.28 -3.41 7.68
CA LYS A 89 -19.70 -3.03 7.83
C LYS A 89 -19.89 -1.80 8.74
N GLN A 90 -18.93 -1.53 9.62
CA GLN A 90 -19.00 -0.45 10.60
C GLN A 90 -18.28 0.83 10.16
N ILE A 91 -17.57 0.83 9.02
CA ILE A 91 -16.85 2.00 8.50
C ILE A 91 -17.78 3.20 8.35
N MET A 92 -18.96 3.02 7.74
CA MET A 92 -19.93 4.12 7.55
C MET A 92 -20.36 4.78 8.86
N ARG A 93 -20.42 4.04 9.97
CA ARG A 93 -20.84 4.55 11.28
C ARG A 93 -19.71 5.21 12.06
N ASN A 94 -18.46 4.96 11.68
CA ASN A 94 -17.26 5.49 12.31
C ASN A 94 -16.38 6.21 11.29
N LEU A 95 -17.01 6.89 10.32
CA LEU A 95 -16.35 7.39 9.12
C LEU A 95 -15.25 8.40 9.46
N GLY A 96 -15.46 9.30 10.43
CA GLY A 96 -14.42 10.24 10.88
C GLY A 96 -13.18 9.55 11.47
N TYR A 97 -13.38 8.47 12.23
CA TYR A 97 -12.27 7.70 12.80
C TYR A 97 -11.50 6.95 11.71
N TYR A 98 -12.23 6.30 10.79
CA TYR A 98 -11.63 5.60 9.66
C TYR A 98 -10.91 6.55 8.70
N LEU A 99 -11.48 7.73 8.42
CA LEU A 99 -10.86 8.76 7.59
C LEU A 99 -9.57 9.29 8.22
N SER A 100 -9.56 9.48 9.55
CA SER A 100 -8.34 9.86 10.29
C SER A 100 -7.24 8.80 10.14
N PHE A 101 -7.60 7.52 10.19
CA PHE A 101 -6.67 6.42 9.91
C PHE A 101 -6.16 6.44 8.47
N VAL A 102 -7.04 6.59 7.49
CA VAL A 102 -6.65 6.66 6.07
C VAL A 102 -5.72 7.84 5.83
N CYS A 103 -6.02 9.03 6.36
CA CYS A 103 -5.18 10.21 6.20
C CYS A 103 -3.77 9.98 6.80
N LEU A 104 -3.69 9.58 8.08
CA LEU A 104 -2.41 9.35 8.74
C LEU A 104 -1.58 8.24 8.07
N SER A 105 -2.22 7.13 7.72
CA SER A 105 -1.54 6.03 7.03
C SER A 105 -1.10 6.41 5.62
N SER A 106 -1.86 7.26 4.92
CA SER A 106 -1.51 7.76 3.58
C SER A 106 -0.29 8.69 3.62
N VAL A 107 -0.20 9.57 4.62
CA VAL A 107 0.99 10.42 4.82
C VAL A 107 2.22 9.55 5.08
N LEU A 108 2.13 8.58 5.99
CA LEU A 108 3.24 7.65 6.28
C LEU A 108 3.66 6.86 5.04
N ARG A 109 2.70 6.33 4.27
CA ARG A 109 2.99 5.62 3.02
C ARG A 109 3.66 6.53 2.00
N LEU A 110 3.20 7.77 1.85
CA LEU A 110 3.78 8.73 0.93
C LEU A 110 5.24 9.04 1.28
N CYS A 111 5.55 9.26 2.57
CA CYS A 111 6.92 9.44 3.02
C CYS A 111 7.81 8.24 2.66
N VAL A 112 7.33 7.01 2.91
CA VAL A 112 8.06 5.77 2.55
C VAL A 112 8.27 5.68 1.04
N ILE A 113 7.25 5.97 0.23
CA ILE A 113 7.35 5.97 -1.23
C ILE A 113 8.39 6.98 -1.70
N CYS A 114 8.39 8.21 -1.17
CA CYS A 114 9.33 9.25 -1.56
C CYS A 114 10.78 8.84 -1.26
N VAL A 115 11.05 8.28 -0.09
CA VAL A 115 12.41 7.85 0.30
C VAL A 115 12.88 6.68 -0.56
N ILE A 116 12.05 5.64 -0.71
CA ILE A 116 12.44 4.43 -1.45
C ILE A 116 12.55 4.71 -2.96
N SER A 117 11.67 5.55 -3.50
CA SER A 117 11.64 5.84 -4.94
C SER A 117 12.63 6.91 -5.36
N ALA A 118 13.42 7.50 -4.45
CA ALA A 118 14.38 8.55 -4.79
C ALA A 118 15.35 8.16 -5.91
N PRO A 119 15.95 6.94 -5.94
CA PRO A 119 16.81 6.53 -7.05
C PRO A 119 16.07 6.46 -8.39
N LEU A 120 14.82 5.97 -8.38
CA LEU A 120 14.00 5.90 -9.59
C LEU A 120 13.64 7.29 -10.10
N LEU A 121 13.27 8.22 -9.20
CA LEU A 121 12.96 9.60 -9.54
C LEU A 121 14.16 10.31 -10.17
N LEU A 122 15.37 10.04 -9.69
CA LEU A 122 16.61 10.57 -10.27
C LEU A 122 16.81 10.06 -11.71
N LEU A 123 16.59 8.76 -11.97
CA LEU A 123 16.67 8.22 -13.33
C LEU A 123 15.60 8.83 -14.25
N LEU A 124 14.36 8.98 -13.77
CA LEU A 124 13.29 9.64 -14.54
C LEU A 124 13.62 11.10 -14.84
N TYR A 125 14.28 11.80 -13.92
CA TYR A 125 14.75 13.15 -14.15
C TYR A 125 15.86 13.20 -15.22
N MET A 126 16.80 12.24 -15.22
CA MET A 126 17.81 12.13 -16.28
C MET A 126 17.17 11.87 -17.65
N TYR A 127 16.15 11.00 -17.71
CA TYR A 127 15.39 10.80 -18.94
C TYR A 127 14.71 12.09 -19.42
N TRP A 128 14.08 12.83 -18.52
CA TRP A 128 13.44 14.10 -18.84
C TRP A 128 14.45 15.12 -19.40
N LEU A 129 15.62 15.26 -18.79
CA LEU A 129 16.68 16.13 -19.29
C LEU A 129 17.14 15.72 -20.70
N ASN A 130 17.38 14.43 -20.93
CA ASN A 130 17.75 13.94 -22.26
C ASN A 130 16.64 14.17 -23.29
N TYR A 131 15.38 14.03 -22.90
CA TYR A 131 14.25 14.31 -23.78
C TYR A 131 14.20 15.79 -24.19
N GLU A 132 14.48 16.71 -23.27
CA GLU A 132 14.55 18.14 -23.57
C GLU A 132 15.75 18.49 -24.48
N THR A 133 16.93 17.89 -24.28
CA THR A 133 18.08 18.09 -25.20
C THR A 133 17.81 17.51 -26.58
N MET A 134 17.12 16.37 -26.67
CA MET A 134 16.71 15.80 -27.94
C MET A 134 15.74 16.70 -28.72
N LYS A 135 14.83 17.39 -28.03
CA LYS A 135 13.98 18.41 -28.67
C LYS A 135 14.78 19.59 -29.20
N ALA A 136 15.91 19.91 -28.56
CA ALA A 136 16.82 20.96 -29.02
C ALA A 136 17.68 20.53 -30.23
N GLY A 137 17.60 19.25 -30.65
CA GLY A 137 18.28 18.72 -31.83
C GLY A 137 19.47 17.81 -31.53
N ASP A 138 19.83 17.63 -30.26
CA ASP A 138 20.92 16.73 -29.87
C ASP A 138 20.53 15.25 -30.01
N PRO A 139 21.46 14.35 -30.36
CA PRO A 139 21.20 12.92 -30.32
C PRO A 139 20.97 12.44 -28.89
N SER A 140 20.25 11.33 -28.73
CA SER A 140 20.06 10.71 -27.42
C SER A 140 21.40 10.31 -26.79
N SER A 141 21.63 10.76 -25.56
CA SER A 141 22.79 10.39 -24.74
C SER A 141 22.56 9.11 -23.91
N LEU A 142 21.32 8.62 -23.86
CA LEU A 142 20.96 7.44 -23.06
C LEU A 142 21.44 6.14 -23.72
N THR A 143 22.24 5.37 -22.99
CA THR A 143 22.78 4.08 -23.42
C THR A 143 21.88 2.91 -23.01
N THR A 144 22.16 1.71 -23.52
CA THR A 144 21.48 0.47 -23.08
C THR A 144 21.59 0.26 -21.56
N THR A 145 22.73 0.62 -20.96
CA THR A 145 22.95 0.52 -19.51
C THR A 145 21.93 1.34 -18.71
N TYR A 146 21.56 2.53 -19.20
CA TYR A 146 20.53 3.35 -18.56
C TYR A 146 19.19 2.62 -18.49
N TRP A 147 18.78 1.96 -19.57
CA TRP A 147 17.51 1.23 -19.62
C TRP A 147 17.50 0.01 -18.69
N VAL A 148 18.61 -0.73 -18.64
CA VAL A 148 18.77 -1.86 -17.71
C VAL A 148 18.69 -1.37 -16.26
N LEU A 149 19.44 -0.31 -15.92
CA LEU A 149 19.44 0.27 -14.58
C LEU A 149 18.07 0.80 -14.17
N THR A 150 17.37 1.47 -15.08
CA THR A 150 16.01 1.98 -14.86
C THR A 150 15.03 0.83 -14.63
N GLY A 151 15.12 -0.24 -15.43
CA GLY A 151 14.28 -1.43 -15.27
C GLY A 151 14.47 -2.11 -13.91
N LEU A 152 15.73 -2.35 -13.51
CA LEU A 152 16.05 -2.95 -12.22
C LEU A 152 15.63 -2.06 -11.06
N THR A 153 15.96 -0.77 -11.11
CA THR A 153 15.59 0.19 -10.07
C THR A 153 14.06 0.30 -9.94
N ALA A 154 13.33 0.34 -11.06
CA ALA A 154 11.87 0.36 -11.05
C ALA A 154 11.29 -0.93 -10.45
N PHE A 155 11.88 -2.08 -10.76
CA PHE A 155 11.46 -3.36 -10.20
C PHE A 155 11.68 -3.42 -8.68
N ASP A 156 12.89 -3.11 -8.21
CA ASP A 156 13.25 -3.20 -6.80
C ASP A 156 12.47 -2.21 -5.93
N THR A 157 12.36 -0.95 -6.39
CA THR A 157 11.56 0.07 -5.68
C THR A 157 10.10 -0.35 -5.60
N SER A 158 9.57 -0.95 -6.66
CA SER A 158 8.20 -1.43 -6.71
C SER A 158 7.94 -2.59 -5.75
N VAL A 159 8.84 -3.58 -5.70
CA VAL A 159 8.77 -4.68 -4.73
C VAL A 159 8.83 -4.13 -3.30
N ALA A 160 9.78 -3.26 -3.00
CA ALA A 160 9.98 -2.70 -1.66
C ALA A 160 8.78 -1.88 -1.19
N VAL A 161 8.29 -0.93 -1.99
CA VAL A 161 7.13 -0.09 -1.67
C VAL A 161 5.89 -0.93 -1.40
N ARG A 162 5.63 -1.92 -2.26
CA ARG A 162 4.42 -2.77 -2.13
C ARG A 162 4.50 -3.71 -0.96
N PHE A 163 5.67 -4.30 -0.70
CA PHE A 163 5.87 -5.17 0.44
C PHE A 163 5.74 -4.40 1.75
N ILE A 164 6.43 -3.26 1.89
CA ILE A 164 6.32 -2.42 3.08
C ILE A 164 4.87 -1.98 3.25
N GLY A 165 4.19 -1.57 2.18
CA GLY A 165 2.78 -1.18 2.21
C GLY A 165 1.83 -2.19 2.87
N THR A 166 2.18 -3.48 2.93
CA THR A 166 1.38 -4.52 3.59
C THR A 166 1.15 -4.29 5.09
N TRP A 167 2.00 -3.52 5.78
CA TRP A 167 1.82 -3.19 7.21
C TRP A 167 0.45 -2.56 7.50
N THR A 168 -0.08 -1.81 6.55
CA THR A 168 -1.38 -1.15 6.69
C THR A 168 -2.56 -2.12 6.77
N ALA A 169 -2.46 -3.29 6.13
CA ALA A 169 -3.50 -4.30 6.22
C ALA A 169 -3.58 -4.86 7.66
N TYR A 170 -2.45 -4.92 8.37
CA TYR A 170 -2.41 -5.28 9.78
C TYR A 170 -2.95 -4.16 10.67
N ALA A 171 -2.53 -2.91 10.45
CA ALA A 171 -3.05 -1.76 11.21
C ALA A 171 -4.57 -1.59 11.06
N GLU A 172 -5.10 -1.87 9.88
CA GLU A 172 -6.54 -1.80 9.62
C GLU A 172 -7.35 -2.82 10.43
N LEU A 173 -6.79 -3.99 10.75
CA LEU A 173 -7.46 -4.98 11.63
C LEU A 173 -7.65 -4.44 13.05
N TYR A 174 -6.66 -3.73 13.59
CA TYR A 174 -6.77 -3.07 14.89
C TYR A 174 -7.78 -1.90 14.88
N VAL A 175 -7.84 -1.16 13.78
CA VAL A 175 -8.88 -0.12 13.57
C VAL A 175 -10.27 -0.74 13.52
N TYR A 176 -10.42 -1.87 12.82
CA TYR A 176 -11.67 -2.62 12.77
C TYR A 176 -12.08 -3.15 14.14
N GLY A 177 -11.14 -3.71 14.92
CA GLY A 177 -11.39 -4.15 16.28
C GLY A 177 -11.84 -3.02 17.21
N THR A 178 -11.24 -1.82 17.07
CA THR A 178 -11.67 -0.61 17.80
C THR A 178 -13.11 -0.21 17.47
N MET A 179 -13.49 -0.24 16.18
CA MET A 179 -14.86 0.08 15.77
C MET A 179 -15.87 -0.91 16.35
N ILE A 180 -15.53 -2.21 16.36
CA ILE A 180 -16.38 -3.26 16.93
C ILE A 180 -16.57 -3.04 18.44
N ALA A 181 -15.49 -2.75 19.17
CA ALA A 181 -15.53 -2.48 20.60
C ALA A 181 -16.42 -1.27 20.94
N ARG A 182 -16.27 -0.16 20.21
CA ARG A 182 -17.14 1.03 20.36
C ARG A 182 -18.61 0.72 20.14
N GLN A 183 -18.91 -0.13 19.16
CA GLN A 183 -20.30 -0.49 18.88
C GLN A 183 -20.88 -1.42 19.95
N GLN A 184 -20.08 -2.34 20.50
CA GLN A 184 -20.49 -3.18 21.62
C GLN A 184 -20.78 -2.33 22.88
N ALA A 185 -19.90 -1.40 23.22
CA ALA A 185 -20.11 -0.48 24.34
C ALA A 185 -21.38 0.37 24.18
N ARG A 186 -21.63 0.92 22.99
CA ARG A 186 -22.88 1.67 22.69
C ARG A 186 -24.13 0.82 22.85
N LYS A 187 -24.08 -0.46 22.44
CA LYS A 187 -25.21 -1.38 22.61
C LYS A 187 -25.45 -1.70 24.07
N GLN A 188 -24.41 -1.94 24.85
CA GLN A 188 -24.50 -2.21 26.29
C GLN A 188 -25.06 -1.00 27.04
N ALA A 189 -24.57 0.21 26.74
CA ALA A 189 -25.10 1.44 27.32
C ALA A 189 -26.60 1.64 27.00
N LYS A 190 -27.01 1.37 25.75
CA LYS A 190 -28.41 1.46 25.35
C LYS A 190 -29.30 0.43 26.06
N ALA A 191 -28.80 -0.80 26.24
CA ALA A 191 -29.51 -1.85 26.95
C ALA A 191 -29.66 -1.54 28.45
N ALA A 192 -28.62 -0.98 29.07
CA ALA A 192 -28.66 -0.52 30.46
C ALA A 192 -29.66 0.63 30.66
N SER A 193 -29.71 1.61 29.74
CA SER A 193 -30.66 2.72 29.82
C SER A 193 -32.12 2.34 29.55
N SER A 194 -32.37 1.17 28.93
CA SER A 194 -33.74 0.66 28.69
C SER A 194 -34.23 -0.27 29.79
N ALA A 195 -33.35 -0.66 30.71
CA ALA A 195 -33.66 -1.52 31.85
C ALA A 195 -33.84 -0.73 33.17
N SER A 196 -33.49 0.56 33.16
CA SER A 196 -33.77 1.55 34.22
C SER A 196 -35.06 2.30 33.93
#